data_AF-A0AAD5QDP5-F1
#
_entry.id   AF-A0AAD5QDP5-F1
#
_cell.length_a   1.000
_cell.length_b   1.000
_cell.length_c   1.000
_cell.angle_alpha   90.00
_cell.angle_beta   90.00
_cell.angle_gamma   90.00
#
_symmetry.space_group_name_H-M   'P 1'
#
loop_
_entity.id
_entity.type
_entity.pdbx_description
1 polymer ?
#
loop_
_entity_poly.entity_id
_entity_poly.type
_entity_poly.pdbx_seq_one_letter_code
_entity_poly.pdbx_strand_id
1 'polypeptide(L)'
;MSAQAVEALTSVDQTLAAVEEHLQVLKNSSIEEFLAELAPVEKAKVQVSLAYSINALLYVYLKTQGVSSKDIRQTHVKQELDRVKGFIKKIKDTEELAKGPTLKLDKEASQRFINNALSGDQVYVDAKKARDAEAAPEASATPSKKQPRSSETTAKNSSDKKSKRRRKQ
;
A
#
# COMPACT_ATOMS: atom_id res chain seq x y z
N MET A 1 20.84 21.93 41.27
CA MET A 1 20.40 21.05 40.16
C MET A 1 19.74 19.83 40.79
N SER A 2 18.51 19.47 40.41
CA SER A 2 17.87 18.24 40.91
C SER A 2 18.62 17.02 40.39
N ALA A 3 18.67 15.91 41.15
CA ALA A 3 19.31 14.66 40.71
C ALA A 3 18.79 14.19 39.34
N GLN A 4 17.50 14.41 39.08
CA GLN A 4 16.84 14.12 37.81
C GLN A 4 17.41 14.92 36.62
N ALA A 5 17.83 16.18 36.83
CA ALA A 5 18.41 16.98 35.76
C ALA A 5 19.82 16.49 35.37
N VAL A 6 20.59 16.01 36.35
CA VAL A 6 21.92 15.42 36.10
C VAL A 6 21.78 14.13 35.31
N GLU A 7 20.85 13.26 35.70
CA GLU A 7 20.58 12.01 34.98
C GLU A 7 20.13 12.26 33.53
N ALA A 8 19.22 13.22 33.32
CA ALA A 8 18.78 13.60 31.97
C ALA A 8 19.93 14.11 31.09
N LEU A 9 20.85 14.91 31.65
CA LEU A 9 22.03 15.40 30.92
C LEU A 9 22.98 14.26 30.56
N THR A 10 23.24 13.33 31.49
CA THR A 10 24.08 12.16 31.21
C THR A 10 23.48 11.26 30.13
N SER A 11 22.16 11.11 30.10
CA SER A 11 21.46 10.37 29.05
C SER A 11 21.61 11.05 27.70
N VAL A 12 21.43 12.37 27.63
CA VAL A 12 21.61 13.14 26.39
C VAL A 12 23.05 13.00 25.88
N ASP A 13 24.04 13.12 26.75
CA ASP A 13 25.46 12.98 26.40
C ASP A 13 25.79 11.61 25.79
N GLN A 14 25.31 10.53 26.42
CA GLN A 14 25.45 9.16 25.91
C GLN A 14 24.76 8.97 24.55
N THR A 15 23.55 9.52 24.38
CA THR A 15 22.84 9.41 23.09
C THR A 15 23.52 10.21 21.99
N LEU A 16 24.12 11.37 22.31
CA LEU A 16 24.88 12.16 21.35
C LEU A 16 26.16 11.43 20.93
N ALA A 17 26.88 10.80 21.86
CA ALA A 17 28.04 9.98 21.55
C ALA A 17 27.71 8.83 20.58
N ALA A 18 26.58 8.15 20.79
CA ALA A 18 26.11 7.11 19.88
C ALA A 18 25.76 7.65 18.48
N VAL A 19 25.12 8.83 18.40
CA VAL A 19 24.84 9.49 17.11
C VAL A 19 26.14 9.87 16.40
N GLU A 20 27.14 10.38 17.13
CA GLU A 20 28.45 10.71 16.56
C GLU A 20 29.15 9.47 15.99
N GLU A 21 29.08 8.33 16.68
CA GLU A 21 29.62 7.04 16.20
C GLU A 21 28.98 6.64 14.87
N HIS A 22 27.64 6.69 14.77
CA HIS A 22 26.93 6.38 13.53
C HIS A 22 27.27 7.34 12.38
N LEU A 23 27.58 8.60 12.69
CA LEU A 23 27.96 9.60 11.69
C LEU A 23 29.44 9.53 11.28
N GLN A 24 30.29 8.75 11.95
CA GLN A 24 31.70 8.59 11.58
C GLN A 24 31.88 8.09 10.14
N VAL A 25 30.96 7.25 9.65
CA VAL A 25 31.00 6.74 8.28
C VAL A 25 31.01 7.87 7.24
N LEU A 26 30.35 8.98 7.53
CA LEU A 26 30.27 10.15 6.64
C LEU A 26 31.52 11.04 6.71
N LYS A 27 32.40 10.85 7.70
CA LYS A 27 33.66 11.60 7.81
C LYS A 27 34.79 10.98 6.99
N ASN A 28 34.71 9.67 6.75
CA ASN A 28 35.78 8.90 6.11
C ASN A 28 35.57 8.70 4.60
N SER A 29 34.39 8.99 4.09
CA SER A 29 33.99 8.76 2.69
C SER A 29 33.04 9.86 2.24
N SER A 30 33.14 10.27 0.98
CA SER A 30 32.20 11.28 0.47
C SER A 30 30.79 10.68 0.34
N ILE A 31 29.78 11.53 0.52
CA ILE A 31 28.37 11.13 0.33
C ILE A 31 28.13 10.66 -1.11
N GLU A 32 28.81 11.26 -2.07
CA GLU A 32 28.66 10.92 -3.50
C GLU A 32 29.19 9.52 -3.80
N GLU A 33 30.35 9.15 -3.28
CA GLU A 33 30.92 7.80 -3.40
C GLU A 33 30.01 6.78 -2.71
N PHE A 34 29.56 7.07 -1.49
CA PHE A 34 28.66 6.19 -0.75
C PHE A 34 27.33 5.97 -1.48
N LEU A 35 26.80 7.01 -2.12
CA LEU A 35 25.57 6.91 -2.90
C LEU A 35 25.78 6.29 -4.28
N ALA A 36 26.98 6.26 -4.84
CA ALA A 36 27.21 5.77 -6.21
C ALA A 36 26.81 4.30 -6.36
N GLU A 37 27.14 3.47 -5.38
CA GLU A 37 27.00 2.01 -5.39
C GLU A 37 25.58 1.51 -5.06
N LEU A 38 24.72 2.36 -4.51
CA LEU A 38 23.38 1.97 -4.01
C LEU A 38 22.31 1.89 -5.10
N ALA A 39 21.26 1.11 -4.88
CA ALA A 39 20.07 1.15 -5.74
C ALA A 39 19.33 2.50 -5.60
N PRO A 40 18.57 2.98 -6.61
CA PRO A 40 17.90 4.28 -6.54
C PRO A 40 17.01 4.49 -5.30
N VAL A 41 16.30 3.44 -4.87
CA VAL A 41 15.45 3.48 -3.67
C VAL A 41 16.29 3.60 -2.40
N GLU A 42 17.42 2.89 -2.34
CA GLU A 42 18.34 2.96 -1.20
C GLU A 42 19.01 4.33 -1.11
N LYS A 43 19.43 4.90 -2.25
CA LYS A 43 19.93 6.29 -2.31
C LYS A 43 18.91 7.27 -1.73
N ALA A 44 17.64 7.14 -2.10
CA ALA A 44 16.56 7.98 -1.58
C ALA A 44 16.40 7.81 -0.06
N LYS A 45 16.45 6.57 0.46
CA LYS A 45 16.40 6.32 1.91
C LYS A 45 17.54 6.99 2.66
N VAL A 46 18.77 6.85 2.17
CA VAL A 46 19.96 7.46 2.79
C VAL A 46 19.84 8.98 2.80
N GLN A 47 19.52 9.60 1.66
CA GLN A 47 19.38 11.06 1.58
C GLN A 47 18.26 11.61 2.47
N VAL A 48 17.11 10.94 2.50
CA VAL A 48 15.98 11.35 3.36
C VAL A 48 16.31 11.14 4.84
N SER A 49 17.01 10.06 5.19
CA SER A 49 17.49 9.82 6.55
C SER A 49 18.49 10.89 6.98
N LEU A 50 19.45 11.26 6.12
CA LEU A 50 20.41 12.32 6.41
C LEU A 50 19.73 13.67 6.60
N ALA A 51 18.78 14.02 5.74
CA ALA A 51 17.98 15.24 5.88
C ALA A 51 17.16 15.25 7.18
N TYR A 52 16.60 14.10 7.58
CA TYR A 52 15.92 13.98 8.88
C TYR A 52 16.89 14.22 10.05
N SER A 53 18.04 13.56 10.04
CA SER A 53 19.06 13.68 11.10
C SER A 53 19.54 15.12 11.27
N ILE A 54 19.83 15.84 10.19
CA ILE A 54 20.26 17.24 10.25
C ILE A 54 19.17 18.13 10.88
N ASN A 55 17.93 17.99 10.43
CA ASN A 55 16.81 18.77 10.97
C ASN A 55 16.52 18.42 12.43
N ALA A 56 16.62 17.15 12.80
CA ALA A 56 16.43 16.69 14.18
C ALA A 56 17.54 17.21 15.11
N LEU A 57 18.80 17.17 14.68
CA LEU A 57 19.92 17.74 15.43
C LEU A 57 19.79 19.25 15.59
N LEU A 58 19.37 19.96 14.54
CA LEU A 58 19.07 21.39 14.62
C LEU A 58 17.93 21.67 15.60
N TYR A 59 16.88 20.84 15.62
CA TYR A 59 15.80 20.96 16.59
C TYR A 59 16.30 20.80 18.04
N VAL A 60 17.14 19.78 18.29
CA VAL A 60 17.76 19.55 19.60
C VAL A 60 18.63 20.75 20.00
N TYR A 61 19.46 21.25 19.09
CA TYR A 61 20.30 22.43 19.31
C TYR A 61 19.48 23.67 19.69
N LEU A 62 18.39 23.95 18.98
CA LEU A 62 17.52 25.09 19.35
C LEU A 62 16.92 24.92 20.76
N LYS A 63 16.61 23.69 21.19
CA LYS A 63 16.12 23.44 22.54
C LYS A 63 17.18 23.66 23.61
N THR A 64 18.44 23.27 23.35
CA THR A 64 19.54 23.49 24.31
C THR A 64 19.90 24.96 24.45
N GLN A 65 19.71 25.76 23.39
CA GLN A 65 19.86 27.23 23.43
C GLN A 65 18.69 27.96 24.14
N GLY A 66 17.74 27.22 24.74
CA GLY A 66 16.61 27.80 25.46
C GLY A 66 15.58 28.49 24.56
N VAL A 67 15.59 28.20 23.25
CA VAL A 67 14.61 28.76 22.32
C VAL A 67 13.20 28.28 22.70
N SER A 68 12.25 29.21 22.75
CA SER A 68 10.85 28.88 23.09
C SER A 68 10.17 28.11 21.95
N SER A 69 9.17 27.29 22.30
CA SER A 69 8.36 26.55 21.33
C SER A 69 7.55 27.42 20.37
N LYS A 70 7.37 28.71 20.71
CA LYS A 70 6.68 29.71 19.87
C LYS A 70 7.62 30.48 18.95
N ASP A 71 8.92 30.27 19.06
CA ASP A 71 9.90 30.93 18.20
C ASP A 71 9.72 30.43 16.75
N ILE A 72 9.85 31.37 15.82
CA ILE A 72 9.75 31.10 14.38
C ILE A 72 10.79 30.06 13.93
N ARG A 73 11.99 30.06 14.53
CA ARG A 73 13.06 29.09 14.23
C ARG A 73 12.63 27.66 14.54
N GLN A 74 12.01 27.41 15.70
CA GLN A 74 11.52 26.07 16.04
C GLN A 74 10.34 25.66 15.17
N THR A 75 9.47 26.62 14.82
CA THR A 75 8.32 26.36 13.95
C THR A 75 8.77 25.94 12.55
N HIS A 76 9.77 26.63 11.97
CA HIS A 76 10.34 26.25 10.69
C HIS A 76 11.02 24.88 10.72
N VAL A 77 11.79 24.57 11.76
CA VAL A 77 12.40 23.23 11.87
C VAL A 77 11.33 22.12 11.98
N LYS A 78 10.21 22.37 12.66
CA LYS A 78 9.08 21.42 12.67
C LYS A 78 8.46 21.24 11.28
N GLN A 79 8.28 22.32 10.52
CA GLN A 79 7.79 22.26 9.15
C GLN A 79 8.73 21.44 8.26
N GLU A 80 10.04 21.62 8.41
CA GLU A 80 11.06 20.83 7.70
C GLU A 80 10.97 19.34 8.07
N LEU A 81 10.82 19.02 9.35
CA LEU A 81 10.61 17.63 9.80
C LEU A 81 9.35 17.00 9.19
N ASP A 82 8.25 17.75 9.12
CA ASP A 82 7.01 17.27 8.49
C ASP A 82 7.17 17.11 6.96
N ARG A 83 7.94 17.99 6.31
CA ARG A 83 8.32 17.84 4.90
C ARG A 83 9.08 16.54 4.68
N VAL A 84 10.06 16.23 5.53
CA VAL A 84 10.86 15.00 5.46
C VAL A 84 10.01 13.76 5.70
N LYS A 85 9.07 13.77 6.66
CA LYS A 85 8.09 12.68 6.84
C LYS A 85 7.28 12.42 5.58
N GLY A 86 6.91 13.47 4.85
CA GLY A 86 6.25 13.36 3.54
C GLY A 86 7.09 12.57 2.53
N PHE A 87 8.41 12.79 2.48
CA PHE A 87 9.31 12.02 1.62
C PHE A 87 9.47 10.56 2.07
N ILE A 88 9.55 10.30 3.38
CA ILE A 88 9.57 8.92 3.91
C ILE A 88 8.31 8.17 3.45
N LYS A 89 7.14 8.81 3.51
CA LYS A 89 5.88 8.22 3.03
C LYS A 89 5.95 7.91 1.54
N LYS A 90 6.41 8.85 0.70
CA LYS A 90 6.57 8.63 -0.74
C LYS A 90 7.47 7.44 -1.07
N ILE A 91 8.57 7.27 -0.34
CA ILE A 91 9.47 6.12 -0.51
C ILE A 91 8.70 4.84 -0.20
N LYS A 92 8.01 4.77 0.96
CA LYS A 92 7.22 3.58 1.35
C LYS A 92 6.13 3.25 0.32
N ASP A 93 5.40 4.25 -0.14
CA ASP A 93 4.33 4.08 -1.13
C ASP A 93 4.91 3.53 -2.45
N THR A 94 6.10 4.01 -2.86
CA THR A 94 6.80 3.52 -4.06
C THR A 94 7.27 2.08 -3.89
N GLU A 95 7.80 1.73 -2.72
CA GLU A 95 8.19 0.35 -2.40
C GLU A 95 7.00 -0.60 -2.35
N GLU A 96 5.85 -0.15 -1.85
CA GLU A 96 4.63 -0.93 -1.85
C GLU A 96 4.11 -1.14 -3.27
N LEU A 97 4.11 -0.10 -4.11
CA LEU A 97 3.72 -0.20 -5.51
C LEU A 97 4.64 -1.15 -6.30
N ALA A 98 5.94 -1.17 -5.97
CA ALA A 98 6.91 -2.08 -6.57
C ALA A 98 6.65 -3.56 -6.24
N LYS A 99 5.92 -3.88 -5.16
CA LYS A 99 5.51 -5.26 -4.83
C LYS A 99 4.39 -5.79 -5.74
N GLY A 100 3.88 -4.94 -6.62
CA GLY A 100 2.85 -5.28 -7.60
C GLY A 100 1.42 -5.07 -7.07
N PRO A 101 0.42 -5.19 -7.95
CA PRO A 101 -0.98 -4.97 -7.58
C PRO A 101 -1.42 -5.98 -6.52
N THR A 102 -1.94 -5.49 -5.40
CA THR A 102 -2.59 -6.33 -4.37
C THR A 102 -3.96 -6.83 -4.84
N LEU A 103 -4.57 -6.12 -5.79
CA LEU A 103 -5.84 -6.48 -6.41
C LEU A 103 -5.61 -7.62 -7.41
N LYS A 104 -5.98 -8.84 -7.02
CA LYS A 104 -6.06 -9.98 -7.93
C LYS A 104 -7.34 -9.86 -8.76
N LEU A 105 -7.19 -9.84 -10.08
CA LEU A 105 -8.32 -9.85 -11.00
C LEU A 105 -9.02 -11.21 -10.93
N ASP A 106 -10.33 -11.20 -10.65
CA ASP A 106 -11.16 -12.41 -10.77
C ASP A 106 -11.33 -12.74 -12.25
N LYS A 107 -10.50 -13.70 -12.70
CA LYS A 107 -10.48 -14.18 -14.08
C LYS A 107 -11.82 -14.82 -14.46
N GLU A 108 -12.47 -15.52 -13.54
CA GLU A 108 -13.73 -16.21 -13.81
C GLU A 108 -14.88 -15.22 -13.97
N ALA A 109 -14.99 -14.24 -13.08
CA ALA A 109 -15.97 -13.16 -13.21
C ALA A 109 -15.75 -12.36 -14.51
N SER A 110 -14.50 -12.03 -14.81
CA SER A 110 -14.13 -11.33 -16.06
C SER A 110 -14.52 -12.14 -17.29
N GLN A 111 -14.29 -13.46 -17.28
CA GLN A 111 -14.72 -14.37 -18.34
C GLN A 111 -16.24 -14.37 -18.48
N ARG A 112 -17.01 -14.42 -17.38
CA ARG A 112 -18.48 -14.34 -17.43
C ARG A 112 -18.97 -13.04 -18.06
N PHE A 113 -18.35 -11.90 -17.72
CA PHE A 113 -18.69 -10.61 -18.34
C PHE A 113 -18.40 -10.58 -19.84
N ILE A 114 -17.22 -11.05 -20.26
CA ILE A 114 -16.84 -11.13 -21.67
C ILE A 114 -17.79 -12.07 -22.43
N ASN A 115 -18.04 -13.26 -21.88
CA ASN A 115 -18.90 -14.25 -22.50
C ASN A 115 -20.34 -13.76 -22.66
N ASN A 116 -20.87 -13.01 -21.69
CA ASN A 116 -22.21 -12.42 -21.76
C ASN A 116 -22.30 -11.22 -22.69
N ALA A 117 -21.23 -10.43 -22.83
CA ALA A 117 -21.17 -9.34 -23.79
C ALA A 117 -21.09 -9.87 -25.24
N LEU A 118 -20.43 -11.00 -25.45
CA LEU A 118 -20.22 -11.62 -26.76
C LEU A 118 -21.25 -12.70 -27.10
N SER A 119 -22.17 -13.07 -26.19
CA SER A 119 -23.13 -14.15 -26.43
C SER A 119 -24.16 -13.86 -27.54
N GLY A 120 -24.26 -12.61 -27.99
CA GLY A 120 -25.07 -12.23 -29.15
C GLY A 120 -24.33 -12.35 -30.50
N ASP A 121 -23.01 -12.57 -30.49
CA ASP A 121 -22.21 -12.77 -31.69
C ASP A 121 -22.11 -14.26 -32.03
N GLN A 122 -22.61 -14.62 -33.21
CA GLN A 122 -22.71 -16.00 -33.64
C GLN A 122 -21.34 -16.66 -33.81
N VAL A 123 -20.33 -15.89 -34.22
CA VAL A 123 -18.94 -16.35 -34.36
C VAL A 123 -18.37 -16.75 -33.00
N TYR A 124 -18.70 -15.99 -31.96
CA TYR A 124 -18.26 -16.26 -30.60
C TYR A 124 -18.96 -17.49 -30.00
N VAL A 125 -20.26 -17.65 -30.25
CA VAL A 125 -21.04 -18.82 -29.81
C VAL A 125 -20.48 -20.12 -30.42
N ASP A 126 -20.15 -20.10 -31.71
CA ASP A 126 -19.62 -21.27 -32.41
C ASP A 126 -18.17 -21.59 -31.97
N ALA A 127 -17.34 -20.56 -31.78
CA ALA A 127 -15.99 -20.72 -31.24
C ALA A 127 -15.99 -21.28 -29.80
N LYS A 128 -16.93 -20.84 -28.96
CA LYS A 128 -17.07 -21.33 -27.58
C LYS A 128 -17.52 -22.79 -27.56
N LYS A 129 -18.50 -23.16 -28.37
CA LYS A 129 -18.94 -24.56 -28.51
C LYS A 129 -17.81 -25.47 -29.00
N ALA A 130 -16.99 -25.01 -29.94
CA ALA A 130 -15.83 -25.77 -30.42
C ALA A 130 -14.80 -26.01 -29.31
N ARG A 131 -14.50 -24.99 -28.48
CA ARG A 131 -13.62 -25.12 -27.32
C ARG A 131 -14.16 -26.02 -26.22
N ASP A 132 -15.46 -25.92 -25.92
CA ASP A 132 -16.10 -26.75 -24.90
C ASP A 132 -16.22 -28.22 -25.36
N ALA A 133 -16.37 -28.46 -26.67
CA ALA A 133 -16.36 -29.80 -27.27
C ALA A 133 -14.97 -30.46 -27.30
N GLU A 134 -13.91 -29.65 -27.41
CA GLU A 134 -12.52 -30.13 -27.29
C GLU A 134 -12.14 -30.46 -25.83
N ALA A 135 -12.89 -29.95 -24.84
CA ALA A 135 -12.57 -30.03 -23.41
C ALA A 135 -13.31 -31.13 -22.61
N ALA A 136 -14.23 -31.91 -23.18
CA ALA A 136 -14.98 -32.93 -22.43
C ALA A 136 -15.34 -34.20 -23.27
N PRO A 137 -15.07 -35.44 -22.79
CA PRO A 137 -13.74 -36.05 -22.62
C PRO A 137 -13.65 -37.53 -23.11
N GLU A 138 -12.42 -38.06 -23.26
CA GLU A 138 -12.08 -39.48 -23.09
C GLU A 138 -12.36 -39.89 -21.63
N ALA A 139 -13.56 -40.38 -21.32
CA ALA A 139 -13.82 -41.15 -20.10
C ALA A 139 -15.11 -42.00 -20.21
N SER A 140 -14.90 -43.28 -20.56
CA SER A 140 -15.63 -44.49 -20.13
C SER A 140 -17.14 -44.65 -20.36
N ALA A 141 -17.45 -45.78 -21.01
CA ALA A 141 -18.76 -46.34 -21.35
C ALA A 141 -19.50 -47.05 -20.20
N THR A 142 -20.85 -46.97 -20.17
CA THR A 142 -21.88 -48.07 -20.25
C THR A 142 -23.24 -47.70 -19.59
N PRO A 143 -24.39 -48.32 -19.98
CA PRO A 143 -25.73 -47.71 -19.97
C PRO A 143 -26.87 -48.41 -19.15
N SER A 144 -28.06 -47.75 -19.07
CA SER A 144 -29.41 -48.20 -18.59
C SER A 144 -29.79 -47.76 -17.16
N LYS A 145 -31.03 -47.39 -16.74
CA LYS A 145 -32.42 -47.55 -17.23
C LYS A 145 -33.41 -46.67 -16.40
N LYS A 146 -34.53 -46.26 -17.03
CA LYS A 146 -35.91 -45.99 -16.48
C LYS A 146 -36.24 -44.76 -15.59
N GLN A 147 -37.12 -43.90 -16.13
CA GLN A 147 -38.10 -42.97 -15.49
C GLN A 147 -39.30 -43.73 -14.84
N PRO A 148 -40.38 -43.10 -14.25
CA PRO A 148 -40.64 -41.69 -13.81
C PRO A 148 -41.37 -41.55 -12.43
N ARG A 149 -41.54 -40.31 -11.89
CA ARG A 149 -42.84 -39.66 -11.47
C ARG A 149 -42.74 -38.64 -10.31
N SER A 150 -43.25 -37.43 -10.61
CA SER A 150 -44.08 -36.48 -9.83
C SER A 150 -44.02 -36.37 -8.30
N SER A 151 -43.86 -35.13 -7.81
CA SER A 151 -44.76 -34.52 -6.81
C SER A 151 -44.62 -32.99 -6.77
N GLU A 152 -45.76 -32.30 -6.93
CA GLU A 152 -46.03 -30.90 -6.54
C GLU A 152 -45.57 -30.57 -5.11
N THR A 153 -45.27 -29.31 -4.80
CA THR A 153 -46.05 -28.51 -3.82
C THR A 153 -45.77 -27.01 -3.99
N THR A 154 -46.86 -26.26 -3.91
CA THR A 154 -47.07 -24.81 -3.95
C THR A 154 -46.62 -24.07 -2.68
N ALA A 155 -46.23 -22.80 -2.78
CA ALA A 155 -46.46 -21.80 -1.73
C ALA A 155 -46.45 -20.36 -2.28
N LYS A 156 -47.50 -19.63 -1.92
CA LYS A 156 -47.90 -18.28 -2.36
C LYS A 156 -47.25 -17.15 -1.56
N ASN A 157 -47.18 -15.99 -2.21
CA ASN A 157 -47.44 -14.61 -1.75
C ASN A 157 -46.57 -13.97 -0.65
N SER A 158 -46.04 -12.77 -0.95
CA SER A 158 -46.65 -11.51 -0.46
C SER A 158 -46.03 -10.28 -1.13
N SER A 159 -46.91 -9.44 -1.68
CA SER A 159 -46.67 -8.06 -2.14
C SER A 159 -46.48 -7.09 -0.98
N ASP A 160 -45.59 -6.10 -1.09
CA ASP A 160 -45.97 -4.72 -0.71
C ASP A 160 -45.09 -3.58 -1.30
N LYS A 161 -45.82 -2.56 -1.79
CA LYS A 161 -45.56 -1.12 -2.02
C LYS A 161 -44.16 -0.54 -2.37
N LYS A 162 -44.08 -0.07 -3.62
CA LYS A 162 -44.11 1.35 -4.08
C LYS A 162 -43.38 2.41 -3.22
N SER A 163 -42.30 2.97 -3.75
CA SER A 163 -41.83 4.33 -3.41
C SER A 163 -41.41 5.10 -4.67
N LYS A 164 -42.16 6.17 -4.95
CA LYS A 164 -41.88 7.20 -5.97
C LYS A 164 -40.67 8.03 -5.53
N ARG A 165 -39.68 8.24 -6.40
CA ARG A 165 -38.74 9.37 -6.27
C ARG A 165 -38.74 10.24 -7.52
N ARG A 166 -39.07 11.51 -7.28
CA ARG A 166 -39.29 12.62 -8.22
C ARG A 166 -37.97 13.03 -8.88
N ARG A 167 -38.06 13.30 -10.18
CA ARG A 167 -37.09 14.02 -11.00
C ARG A 167 -37.31 15.52 -10.76
N LYS A 168 -36.25 16.30 -10.54
CA LYS A 168 -36.31 17.76 -10.63
C LYS A 168 -35.13 18.25 -11.45
N GLN A 169 -35.47 19.11 -12.41
CA GLN A 169 -34.58 20.05 -13.10
C GLN A 169 -33.90 20.98 -12.11
#